data_AF-A0A941QAV6-F1
#
_entry.id   AF-A0A941QAV6-F1
#
_cell.length_a   1.000
_cell.length_b   1.000
_cell.length_c   1.000
_cell.angle_alpha   90.00
_cell.angle_beta   90.00
_cell.angle_gamma   90.00
#
_symmetry.space_group_name_H-M   'P 1'
#
loop_
_entity.id
_entity.type
_entity.pdbx_description
1 polymer ?
#
loop_
_entity_poly.entity_id
_entity_poly.type
_entity_poly.pdbx_seq_one_letter_code
_entity_poly.pdbx_strand_id
1 'polypeptide(L)'
;MISFRLSLLGVAALVLAACSTPQSAPPVAQGTPAADGYVQRNGQFEFGLASGDYRCELGVKLQISRELREQVNQRIRLAWNGRDYALERDPSHSGLPRFEDAAKSLVWIDLPWKGLLLDGKTHKPIANECRPA
;
A
#
# COMPACT_ATOMS: atom_id res chain seq x y z
N MET A 1 -49.02 -30.87 -56.04
CA MET A 1 -48.11 -30.06 -56.88
C MET A 1 -47.33 -29.14 -55.97
N ILE A 2 -46.02 -29.38 -55.92
CA ILE A 2 -45.03 -28.70 -55.06
C ILE A 2 -44.67 -27.37 -55.72
N SER A 3 -44.67 -26.27 -54.95
CA SER A 3 -43.95 -25.05 -55.31
C SER A 3 -43.26 -24.49 -54.07
N PHE A 4 -41.96 -24.75 -54.04
CA PHE A 4 -40.95 -24.23 -53.12
C PHE A 4 -40.88 -22.69 -53.24
N ARG A 5 -41.01 -21.97 -52.12
CA ARG A 5 -40.61 -20.56 -52.04
C ARG A 5 -39.56 -20.42 -50.93
N LEU A 6 -38.33 -20.48 -51.42
CA LEU A 6 -37.04 -20.02 -50.90
C LEU A 6 -37.01 -19.28 -49.55
N SER A 7 -36.12 -19.80 -48.71
CA SER A 7 -35.55 -19.24 -47.49
C SER A 7 -34.84 -17.89 -47.67
N LEU A 8 -35.04 -16.99 -46.72
CA LEU A 8 -34.09 -15.94 -46.28
C LEU A 8 -34.34 -15.73 -44.77
N LEU A 9 -33.62 -16.36 -43.84
CA LEU A 9 -32.30 -15.97 -43.31
C LEU A 9 -32.15 -14.46 -43.06
N GLY A 10 -32.11 -14.08 -41.78
CA GLY A 10 -31.83 -12.71 -41.35
C GLY A 10 -31.85 -12.50 -39.85
N VAL A 11 -31.20 -13.36 -39.08
CA VAL A 11 -30.87 -13.10 -37.66
C VAL A 11 -29.82 -11.99 -37.64
N ALA A 12 -30.22 -10.75 -37.32
CA ALA A 12 -29.27 -9.67 -37.08
C ALA A 12 -28.87 -9.68 -35.60
N ALA A 13 -27.83 -10.46 -35.31
CA ALA A 13 -27.13 -10.42 -34.04
C ALA A 13 -26.23 -9.18 -33.95
N LEU A 14 -26.36 -8.46 -32.83
CA LEU A 14 -25.31 -7.84 -32.02
C LEU A 14 -24.00 -7.40 -32.72
N VAL A 15 -23.74 -6.10 -32.72
CA VAL A 15 -22.40 -5.58 -32.38
C VAL A 15 -22.55 -4.29 -31.58
N LEU A 16 -22.71 -4.41 -30.26
CA LEU A 16 -22.32 -3.34 -29.35
C LEU A 16 -20.79 -3.35 -29.32
N ALA A 17 -20.19 -2.50 -30.14
CA ALA A 17 -18.76 -2.23 -30.11
C ALA A 17 -18.44 -1.56 -28.77
N ALA A 18 -18.09 -2.36 -27.76
CA ALA A 18 -17.48 -1.88 -26.53
C ALA A 18 -16.10 -1.33 -26.90
N CYS A 19 -15.96 -0.01 -26.90
CA CYS A 19 -14.65 0.63 -26.92
C CYS A 19 -13.92 0.25 -25.62
N SER A 20 -13.15 -0.82 -25.66
CA SER A 20 -12.10 -1.08 -24.66
C SER A 20 -10.97 -0.11 -24.97
N THR A 21 -11.04 1.11 -24.45
CA THR A 21 -9.87 1.97 -24.35
C THR A 21 -8.91 1.30 -23.36
N PRO A 22 -7.70 0.89 -23.78
CA PRO A 22 -6.68 0.53 -22.82
C PRO A 22 -6.34 1.79 -22.05
N GLN A 23 -6.78 1.85 -20.79
CA GLN A 23 -6.33 2.87 -19.86
C GLN A 23 -4.86 2.58 -19.59
N SER A 24 -3.99 3.25 -20.35
CA SER A 24 -2.57 3.31 -20.07
C SER A 24 -2.42 3.72 -18.62
N ALA A 25 -1.97 2.80 -17.77
CA ALA A 25 -1.53 3.15 -16.45
C ALA A 25 -0.50 4.28 -16.61
N PRO A 26 -0.61 5.40 -15.87
CA PRO A 26 0.39 6.44 -15.97
C PRO A 26 1.77 5.82 -15.75
N PRO A 27 2.79 6.24 -16.52
CA PRO A 27 4.15 5.76 -16.30
C PRO A 27 4.46 5.94 -14.82
N VAL A 28 5.00 4.90 -14.19
CA VAL A 28 5.58 4.99 -12.84
C VAL A 28 6.60 6.11 -12.93
N ALA A 29 6.17 7.32 -12.56
CA ALA A 29 7.00 8.49 -12.59
C ALA A 29 8.14 8.18 -11.63
N GLN A 30 9.33 8.01 -12.19
CA GLN A 30 10.56 8.03 -11.42
C GLN A 30 10.59 9.43 -10.80
N GLY A 31 10.31 9.47 -9.50
CA GLY A 31 9.86 10.67 -8.82
C GLY A 31 10.79 11.84 -9.08
N THR A 32 10.22 12.92 -9.61
CA THR A 32 10.69 14.27 -9.30
C THR A 32 10.80 14.36 -7.78
N PRO A 33 11.91 14.88 -7.21
CA PRO A 33 12.01 15.12 -5.80
C PRO A 33 10.82 16.00 -5.44
N ALA A 34 9.94 15.50 -4.60
CA ALA A 34 8.88 16.33 -4.16
C ALA A 34 9.46 17.41 -3.24
N ALA A 35 8.88 18.59 -3.31
CA ALA A 35 9.41 19.82 -2.71
C ALA A 35 9.67 19.74 -1.18
N ASP A 36 9.23 18.68 -0.50
CA ASP A 36 9.33 18.52 0.97
C ASP A 36 10.21 17.35 1.43
N GLY A 37 11.13 16.84 0.59
CA GLY A 37 12.16 15.89 1.05
C GLY A 37 11.73 14.42 1.12
N TYR A 38 10.69 14.01 0.38
CA TYR A 38 10.28 12.62 0.22
C TYR A 38 10.67 12.06 -1.16
N VAL A 39 11.07 10.78 -1.19
CA VAL A 39 11.46 10.09 -2.43
C VAL A 39 10.47 8.97 -2.71
N GLN A 40 9.97 8.87 -3.94
CA GLN A 40 9.16 7.72 -4.35
C GLN A 40 10.06 6.64 -4.97
N ARG A 41 9.95 5.40 -4.49
CA ARG A 41 10.59 4.22 -5.10
C ARG A 41 9.58 3.09 -5.22
N ASN A 42 9.55 2.44 -6.39
CA ASN A 42 8.68 1.30 -6.66
C ASN A 42 7.19 1.56 -6.34
N GLY A 43 6.69 2.77 -6.60
CA GLY A 43 5.30 3.15 -6.35
C GLY A 43 4.94 3.47 -4.90
N GLN A 44 5.90 3.44 -3.97
CA GLN A 44 5.72 3.90 -2.59
C GLN A 44 6.67 5.05 -2.25
N PHE A 45 6.27 5.90 -1.32
CA PHE A 45 7.16 6.88 -0.71
C PHE A 45 8.21 6.20 0.16
N GLU A 46 9.27 6.93 0.46
CA GLU A 46 10.27 6.62 1.47
C GLU A 46 10.42 7.87 2.32
N PHE A 47 10.22 7.71 3.63
CA PHE A 47 10.34 8.79 4.61
C PHE A 47 11.54 8.51 5.52
N GLY A 48 12.33 9.55 5.81
CA GLY A 48 13.51 9.46 6.67
C GLY A 48 13.21 9.34 8.17
N LEU A 49 12.24 8.51 8.57
CA LEU A 49 11.89 8.32 9.98
C LEU A 49 12.96 7.49 10.70
N ALA A 50 13.46 8.01 11.82
CA ALA A 50 14.56 7.38 12.57
C ALA A 50 14.11 6.14 13.35
N SER A 51 14.97 5.13 13.45
CA SER A 51 14.85 4.07 14.47
C SER A 51 14.97 4.66 15.88
N GLY A 52 14.36 4.02 16.89
CA GLY A 52 14.41 4.46 18.28
C GLY A 52 13.05 4.37 18.98
N ASP A 53 12.94 5.07 20.10
CA ASP A 53 11.69 5.18 20.86
C ASP A 53 10.72 6.12 20.16
N TYR A 54 9.44 5.75 20.18
CA TYR A 54 8.34 6.55 19.66
C TYR A 54 7.33 6.80 20.76
N ARG A 55 6.84 8.04 20.80
CA ARG A 55 5.72 8.46 21.64
C ARG A 55 4.53 8.73 20.75
N CYS A 56 3.45 8.03 21.04
CA CYS A 56 2.18 8.16 20.35
C CYS A 56 1.19 8.95 21.20
N GLU A 57 0.03 9.25 20.64
CA GLU A 57 -1.07 9.79 21.43
C GLU A 57 -1.52 8.80 22.52
N LEU A 58 -2.30 9.32 23.48
CA LEU A 58 -2.84 8.54 24.61
C LEU A 58 -1.77 7.81 25.46
N GLY A 59 -0.52 8.26 25.39
CA GLY A 59 0.58 7.75 26.19
C GLY A 59 1.16 6.41 25.72
N VAL A 60 0.77 5.92 24.54
CA VAL A 60 1.33 4.69 23.98
C VAL A 60 2.81 4.92 23.61
N LYS A 61 3.64 3.94 23.95
CA LYS A 61 5.08 3.92 23.65
C LYS A 61 5.42 2.64 22.90
N LEU A 62 6.30 2.77 21.92
CA LEU A 62 6.81 1.66 21.13
C LEU A 62 8.23 1.97 20.68
N GLN A 63 8.98 0.93 20.31
CA GLN A 63 10.33 1.08 19.77
C GLN A 63 10.36 0.52 18.35
N ILE A 64 11.01 1.25 17.45
CA ILE A 64 11.14 0.89 16.03
C ILE A 64 12.61 0.68 15.69
N SER A 65 12.92 -0.42 15.02
CA SER A 65 14.19 -0.62 14.32
C SER A 65 13.93 -0.86 12.84
N ARG A 66 14.55 -0.07 11.98
CA ARG A 66 14.41 -0.15 10.51
C ARG A 66 15.58 -0.87 9.89
N GLU A 67 15.29 -1.81 8.98
CA GLU A 67 16.28 -2.56 8.20
C GLU A 67 16.29 -2.00 6.76
N LEU A 68 17.24 -1.09 6.49
CA LEU A 68 17.40 -0.45 5.18
C LEU A 68 18.17 -1.35 4.21
N ARG A 69 17.69 -1.46 2.97
CA ARG A 69 18.43 -2.00 1.83
C ARG A 69 18.29 -1.04 0.66
N GLU A 70 19.41 -0.65 0.05
CA GLU A 70 19.41 0.28 -1.09
C GLU A 70 18.63 1.58 -0.82
N GLN A 71 18.77 2.15 0.39
CA GLN A 71 18.06 3.36 0.82
C GLN A 71 16.52 3.21 0.84
N VAL A 72 16.02 1.98 0.97
CA VAL A 72 14.60 1.66 1.18
C VAL A 72 14.47 0.84 2.44
N ASN A 73 13.56 1.23 3.32
CA ASN A 73 13.22 0.43 4.48
C ASN A 73 12.45 -0.82 4.05
N GLN A 74 13.03 -2.00 4.22
CA GLN A 74 12.43 -3.28 3.79
C GLN A 74 11.67 -3.97 4.91
N ARG A 75 12.09 -3.74 6.16
CA ARG A 75 11.52 -4.39 7.33
C ARG A 75 11.62 -3.49 8.55
N ILE A 76 10.62 -3.56 9.40
CA ILE A 76 10.61 -2.95 10.72
C ILE A 76 10.56 -4.03 11.79
N ARG A 77 11.40 -3.92 12.82
CA ARG A 77 11.16 -4.56 14.11
C ARG A 77 10.46 -3.56 15.02
N LEU A 78 9.29 -3.95 15.52
CA LEU A 78 8.48 -3.16 16.43
C LEU A 78 8.44 -3.85 17.78
N ALA A 79 8.89 -3.17 18.83
CA ALA A 79 8.68 -3.60 20.20
C ALA A 79 7.49 -2.81 20.80
N TRP A 80 6.42 -3.52 21.15
CA TRP A 80 5.21 -2.92 21.72
C TRP A 80 4.48 -3.92 22.63
N ASN A 81 3.99 -3.43 23.76
CA ASN A 81 3.21 -4.21 24.72
C ASN A 81 3.92 -5.52 25.18
N GLY A 82 5.23 -5.42 25.44
CA GLY A 82 6.05 -6.54 25.89
C GLY A 82 6.32 -7.62 24.84
N ARG A 83 6.12 -7.31 23.55
CA ARG A 83 6.32 -8.23 22.43
C ARG A 83 7.11 -7.56 21.31
N ASP A 84 7.84 -8.38 20.56
CA ASP A 84 8.51 -8.00 19.33
C ASP A 84 7.77 -8.54 18.12
N TYR A 85 7.63 -7.68 17.11
CA TYR A 85 6.99 -7.98 15.84
C TYR A 85 7.96 -7.69 14.71
N ALA A 86 8.03 -8.59 13.72
CA ALA A 86 8.82 -8.38 12.50
C ALA A 86 7.85 -8.07 11.36
N LEU A 87 7.78 -6.80 10.98
CA LEU A 87 6.88 -6.30 9.95
C LEU A 87 7.64 -6.16 8.64
N GLU A 88 7.26 -6.92 7.62
CA GLU A 88 7.83 -6.83 6.27
C GLU A 88 7.14 -5.72 5.49
N ARG A 89 7.89 -4.96 4.68
CA ARG A 89 7.28 -4.02 3.73
C ARG A 89 6.38 -4.79 2.77
N ASP A 90 5.15 -4.33 2.59
CA ASP A 90 4.22 -4.86 1.59
C ASP A 90 4.48 -4.15 0.25
N PRO A 91 5.09 -4.80 -0.75
CA PRO A 91 5.37 -4.18 -2.04
C PRO A 91 4.14 -4.06 -2.93
N SER A 92 3.04 -4.77 -2.62
CA SER A 92 1.80 -4.71 -3.40
C SER A 92 0.99 -3.44 -3.10
N HIS A 93 1.27 -2.78 -1.97
CA HIS A 93 0.69 -1.50 -1.63
C HIS A 93 1.32 -0.35 -2.41
N SER A 94 0.57 0.71 -2.66
CA SER A 94 1.06 1.94 -3.29
C SER A 94 0.88 3.15 -2.37
N GLY A 95 1.67 4.19 -2.58
CA GLY A 95 1.60 5.40 -1.75
C GLY A 95 2.44 5.28 -0.48
N LEU A 96 1.82 5.28 0.70
CA LEU A 96 2.57 5.31 1.96
C LEU A 96 3.32 3.98 2.19
N PRO A 97 4.54 4.01 2.78
CA PRO A 97 5.21 2.81 3.25
C PRO A 97 4.30 2.02 4.18
N ARG A 98 4.00 0.80 3.79
CA ARG A 98 3.21 -0.15 4.59
C ARG A 98 4.05 -1.34 4.96
N PHE A 99 4.02 -1.71 6.23
CA PHE A 99 4.72 -2.86 6.78
C PHE A 99 3.75 -3.73 7.57
N GLU A 100 3.87 -5.05 7.45
CA GLU A 100 2.94 -5.98 8.07
C GLU A 100 3.62 -7.17 8.72
N ASP A 101 3.11 -7.56 9.89
CA ASP A 101 3.27 -8.91 10.42
C ASP A 101 1.92 -9.62 10.23
N ALA A 102 1.75 -10.29 9.09
CA ALA A 102 0.49 -10.94 8.74
C ALA A 102 0.10 -12.04 9.75
N ALA A 103 1.08 -12.77 10.29
CA ALA A 103 0.87 -13.83 11.27
C ALA A 103 0.37 -13.28 12.62
N LYS A 104 0.78 -12.06 12.98
CA LYS A 104 0.32 -11.37 14.20
C LYS A 104 -0.79 -10.35 13.94
N SER A 105 -1.21 -10.19 12.69
CA SER A 105 -2.23 -9.24 12.26
C SER A 105 -1.94 -7.83 12.74
N LEU A 106 -0.75 -7.34 12.42
CA LEU A 106 -0.30 -6.02 12.81
C LEU A 106 0.23 -5.27 11.58
N VAL A 107 -0.14 -4.00 11.47
CA VAL A 107 0.24 -3.15 10.33
C VAL A 107 0.83 -1.85 10.84
N TRP A 108 1.98 -1.48 10.31
CA TRP A 108 2.60 -0.18 10.51
C TRP A 108 2.61 0.61 9.20
N ILE A 109 2.23 1.88 9.27
CA ILE A 109 2.27 2.79 8.13
C ILE A 109 3.14 3.98 8.50
N ASP A 110 4.18 4.25 7.71
CA ASP A 110 4.93 5.50 7.85
C ASP A 110 4.15 6.64 7.17
N LEU A 111 4.05 7.77 7.87
CA LEU A 111 3.61 9.06 7.35
C LEU A 111 4.84 10.01 7.34
N PRO A 112 4.77 11.19 6.71
CA PRO A 112 5.97 12.00 6.50
C PRO A 112 6.78 12.37 7.76
N TRP A 113 6.14 12.49 8.94
CA TRP A 113 6.80 12.84 10.21
C TRP A 113 6.32 12.01 11.42
N LYS A 114 5.56 10.94 11.18
CA LYS A 114 4.95 10.11 12.23
C LYS A 114 4.63 8.72 11.69
N GLY A 115 4.28 7.80 12.57
CA GLY A 115 3.76 6.48 12.21
C GLY A 115 2.38 6.22 12.79
N LEU A 116 1.78 5.14 12.31
CA LEU A 116 0.46 4.65 12.68
C LEU A 116 0.51 3.14 12.82
N LEU A 117 0.09 2.62 13.98
CA LEU A 117 -0.06 1.19 14.23
C LEU A 117 -1.54 0.82 14.12
N LEU A 118 -1.85 -0.18 13.29
CA LEU A 118 -3.20 -0.69 13.06
C LEU A 118 -3.30 -2.16 13.40
N ASP A 119 -4.50 -2.57 13.79
CA ASP A 119 -4.90 -3.97 13.78
C ASP A 119 -5.07 -4.43 12.32
N GLY A 120 -4.35 -5.47 11.92
CA GLY A 120 -4.32 -5.94 10.53
C GLY A 120 -5.60 -6.63 10.05
N LYS A 121 -6.50 -7.03 10.96
CA LYS A 121 -7.79 -7.64 10.58
C LYS A 121 -8.85 -6.58 10.37
N THR A 122 -8.96 -5.65 11.32
CA THR A 122 -10.02 -4.65 11.40
C THR A 122 -9.62 -3.30 10.82
N HIS A 123 -8.32 -3.08 10.58
CA HIS A 123 -7.74 -1.83 10.12
C HIS A 123 -7.98 -0.65 11.08
N LYS A 124 -8.37 -0.95 12.33
CA LYS A 124 -8.58 0.07 13.35
C LYS A 124 -7.26 0.52 13.96
N PRO A 125 -7.12 1.82 14.30
CA PRO A 125 -5.94 2.30 14.99
C PRO A 125 -5.76 1.66 16.36
N ILE A 126 -4.54 1.19 16.61
CA ILE A 126 -4.03 0.76 17.91
C ILE A 126 -3.25 1.90 18.55
N ALA A 127 -2.44 2.62 17.77
CA ALA A 127 -1.69 3.79 18.21
C ALA A 127 -1.55 4.79 17.06
N ASN A 128 -2.03 6.02 17.25
CA ASN A 128 -1.87 7.10 16.27
C ASN A 128 -0.79 8.10 16.70
N GLU A 129 -0.46 9.02 15.79
CA GLU A 129 0.42 10.17 16.04
C GLU A 129 1.79 9.78 16.64
N CYS A 130 2.31 8.61 16.29
CA CYS A 130 3.57 8.11 16.84
C CYS A 130 4.76 8.86 16.25
N ARG A 131 5.48 9.63 17.07
CA ARG A 131 6.65 10.42 16.65
C ARG A 131 7.91 9.90 17.35
N PRO A 132 9.08 9.94 16.69
CA PRO A 132 10.36 9.74 17.37
C PRO A 132 10.47 10.62 18.62
N ALA A 133 10.93 10.02 19.73
CA ALA A 133 11.01 10.66 21.03
C ALA A 133 12.24 11.57 21.19
#